data_AF-A0A2K3L6L7-F1
#
_entry.id   AF-A0A2K3L6L7-F1
#
_cell.length_a   1.000
_cell.length_b   1.000
_cell.length_c   1.000
_cell.angle_alpha   90.00
_cell.angle_beta   90.00
_cell.angle_gamma   90.00
#
_symmetry.space_group_name_H-M   'P 1'
#
loop_
_entity.id
_entity.type
_entity.pdbx_description
1 polymer ?
#
loop_
_entity_poly.entity_id
_entity_poly.type
_entity_poly.pdbx_seq_one_letter_code
_entity_poly.pdbx_strand_id
1 'polypeptide(L)'
;MSVTSASLIGFTPSLLTQHRHHQRRHQRRSIIVANSSSNASNSSSPLPPWKIDSWKTKKALQLPEYPDQNNLDEVLQTLTSFPPIVFAGEARNLEDKLSQASMGNAFLLMGGDCAESFKEFSANNIRDTFRVILQMGVVLMFGAQMPVIKV
;
A
#
# COMPACT_ATOMS: atom_id res chain seq x y z
N MET A 1 -33.77 -23.93 62.44
CA MET A 1 -32.50 -23.20 62.25
C MET A 1 -32.78 -22.05 61.31
N SER A 2 -32.34 -20.86 61.73
CA SER A 2 -32.96 -19.57 61.46
C SER A 2 -32.86 -19.03 60.03
N VAL A 3 -33.96 -18.38 59.65
CA VAL A 3 -34.07 -17.29 58.67
C VAL A 3 -33.65 -15.97 59.34
N THR A 4 -32.83 -15.14 58.67
CA THR A 4 -32.67 -13.70 58.96
C THR A 4 -32.28 -13.01 57.65
N SER A 5 -33.13 -12.19 57.03
CA SER A 5 -33.60 -10.83 57.40
C SER A 5 -32.68 -9.74 56.86
N ALA A 6 -33.24 -8.94 55.95
CA ALA A 6 -32.68 -7.69 55.43
C ALA A 6 -32.71 -6.59 56.50
N SER A 7 -31.76 -5.65 56.42
CA SER A 7 -31.82 -4.35 57.09
C SER A 7 -31.34 -3.25 56.14
N LEU A 8 -32.24 -2.31 55.88
CA LEU A 8 -32.01 -0.99 55.28
C LEU A 8 -31.99 0.04 56.42
N ILE A 9 -30.88 0.78 56.56
CA ILE A 9 -30.73 2.07 57.26
C ILE A 9 -29.54 2.74 56.55
N GLY A 10 -29.45 3.98 56.11
CA GLY A 10 -30.12 5.25 56.39
C GLY A 10 -29.04 6.35 56.26
N PHE A 11 -29.37 7.46 55.62
CA PHE A 11 -28.50 8.56 55.13
C PHE A 11 -27.63 9.31 56.17
N THR A 12 -26.50 9.90 55.75
CA THR A 12 -26.26 11.38 55.70
C THR A 12 -24.94 11.75 54.98
N PRO A 13 -24.86 12.95 54.36
CA PRO A 13 -23.76 13.36 53.48
C PRO A 13 -22.74 14.26 54.19
N SER A 14 -21.44 14.15 53.89
CA SER A 14 -20.52 15.28 54.05
C SER A 14 -19.18 15.07 53.35
N LEU A 15 -18.65 16.19 52.85
CA LEU A 15 -17.29 16.46 52.38
C LEU A 15 -16.93 16.05 50.95
N LEU A 16 -17.41 16.93 50.06
CA LEU A 16 -16.75 17.37 48.84
C LEU A 16 -15.21 17.36 49.00
N THR A 17 -14.55 16.36 48.43
CA THR A 17 -13.09 16.38 48.28
C THR A 17 -12.78 16.89 46.88
N GLN A 18 -12.27 18.13 46.81
CA GLN A 18 -11.78 18.73 45.57
C GLN A 18 -10.61 17.90 45.01
N HIS A 19 -10.89 17.09 44.00
CA HIS A 19 -9.83 16.53 43.17
C HIS A 19 -9.17 17.65 42.36
N ARG A 20 -7.96 18.03 42.77
CA ARG A 20 -7.06 18.89 41.99
C ARG A 20 -6.78 18.24 40.63
N HIS A 21 -7.33 18.82 39.57
CA HIS A 21 -6.90 18.57 38.20
C HIS A 21 -5.44 18.98 38.04
N HIS A 22 -4.55 18.01 37.91
CA HIS A 22 -3.16 18.24 37.54
C HIS A 22 -3.10 18.56 36.03
N GLN A 23 -3.27 19.84 35.68
CA GLN A 23 -3.06 20.30 34.31
C GLN A 23 -1.57 20.17 33.96
N ARG A 24 -1.21 19.14 33.18
CA ARG A 24 0.08 19.08 32.51
C ARG A 24 0.11 20.15 31.43
N ARG A 25 0.72 21.30 31.73
CA ARG A 25 1.11 22.30 30.74
C ARG A 25 2.10 21.67 29.76
N HIS A 26 1.64 21.33 28.56
CA HIS A 26 2.53 21.05 27.42
C HIS A 26 3.29 22.34 27.07
N GLN A 27 4.55 22.42 27.50
CA GLN A 27 5.47 23.44 27.00
C GLN A 27 5.72 23.18 25.51
N ARG A 28 5.22 24.06 24.65
CA ARG A 28 5.59 24.10 23.23
C ARG A 28 7.09 24.41 23.14
N ARG A 29 7.89 23.42 22.77
CA ARG A 29 9.28 23.65 22.35
C ARG A 29 9.26 24.41 21.02
N SER A 30 9.83 25.60 21.00
CA SER A 30 10.07 26.37 19.79
C SER A 30 11.07 25.64 18.89
N ILE A 31 10.70 25.37 17.64
CA ILE A 31 11.61 24.83 16.63
C ILE A 31 12.57 25.96 16.23
N ILE A 32 13.84 25.83 16.61
CA ILE A 32 14.93 26.66 16.10
C ILE A 32 15.25 26.13 14.70
N VAL A 33 14.95 26.91 13.67
CA VAL A 33 15.38 26.61 12.29
C VAL A 33 16.86 26.94 12.19
N ALA A 34 17.72 25.93 12.23
CA ALA A 34 19.13 26.09 11.90
C ALA A 34 19.25 26.36 10.39
N ASN A 35 19.65 27.57 10.01
CA ASN A 35 19.97 27.89 8.62
C ASN A 35 21.38 27.36 8.33
N SER A 36 21.49 26.08 7.97
CA SER A 36 22.74 25.50 7.49
C SER A 36 22.90 25.84 6.01
N SER A 37 23.56 26.95 5.72
CA SER A 37 24.09 27.28 4.40
C SER A 37 25.21 26.30 4.03
N SER A 38 24.85 25.10 3.60
CA SER A 38 25.79 24.18 2.97
C SER A 38 25.89 24.54 1.49
N ASN A 39 27.03 25.12 1.09
CA ASN A 39 27.45 25.16 -0.31
C ASN A 39 27.67 23.72 -0.78
N ALA A 40 26.61 23.07 -1.27
CA ALA A 40 26.71 21.80 -1.97
C ALA A 40 27.26 22.08 -3.37
N SER A 41 28.52 21.75 -3.58
CA SER A 41 29.10 21.62 -4.91
C SER A 41 28.30 20.58 -5.70
N ASN A 42 27.40 21.04 -6.58
CA ASN A 42 26.65 20.21 -7.52
C ASN A 42 27.61 19.58 -8.55
N SER A 43 28.30 18.50 -8.18
CA SER A 43 28.90 17.59 -9.14
C SER A 43 27.86 16.55 -9.56
N SER A 44 26.77 17.00 -10.17
CA SER A 44 25.81 16.10 -10.81
C SER A 44 26.34 15.74 -12.20
N SER A 45 27.23 14.75 -12.27
CA SER A 45 27.53 14.09 -13.54
C SER A 45 26.20 13.59 -14.13
N PRO A 46 25.84 13.93 -15.37
CA PRO A 46 24.55 13.57 -15.94
C PRO A 46 24.41 12.05 -15.94
N LEU A 47 23.29 11.57 -15.39
CA LEU A 47 22.96 10.15 -15.47
C LEU A 47 22.93 9.75 -16.95
N PRO A 48 23.49 8.58 -17.32
CA PRO A 48 23.43 8.11 -18.69
C PRO A 48 21.97 8.03 -19.15
N PRO A 49 21.68 8.35 -20.43
CA PRO A 49 20.32 8.33 -20.96
C PRO A 49 19.72 6.92 -20.83
N TRP A 50 18.43 6.84 -20.51
CA TRP A 50 17.73 5.57 -20.35
C TRP A 50 17.77 4.75 -21.64
N LYS A 51 18.05 3.44 -21.50
CA LYS A 51 17.98 2.42 -22.55
C LYS A 51 17.37 1.15 -21.97
N ILE A 52 16.75 0.32 -22.81
CA ILE A 52 16.08 -0.92 -22.39
C ILE A 52 16.99 -1.82 -21.55
N ASP A 53 18.26 -1.99 -21.94
CA ASP A 53 19.22 -2.85 -21.22
C ASP A 53 19.96 -2.15 -20.07
N SER A 54 19.72 -0.86 -19.81
CA SER A 54 20.50 -0.10 -18.83
C SER A 54 20.40 -0.65 -17.40
N TRP A 55 19.33 -1.37 -17.07
CA TRP A 55 19.14 -2.02 -15.76
C TRP A 55 20.15 -3.14 -15.48
N LYS A 56 20.67 -3.83 -16.52
CA LYS A 56 21.62 -4.95 -16.37
C LYS A 56 22.94 -4.52 -15.72
N THR A 57 23.27 -3.23 -15.78
CA THR A 57 24.46 -2.65 -15.14
C THR A 57 24.27 -2.32 -13.65
N LYS A 58 23.03 -2.44 -13.14
CA LYS A 58 22.68 -2.14 -11.76
C LYS A 58 22.73 -3.40 -10.91
N LYS A 59 22.99 -3.23 -9.60
CA LYS A 59 22.99 -4.34 -8.65
C LYS A 59 21.57 -4.89 -8.49
N ALA A 60 21.36 -6.14 -8.88
CA ALA A 60 20.11 -6.87 -8.66
C ALA A 60 20.32 -7.97 -7.59
N LEU A 61 19.39 -8.10 -6.64
CA LEU A 61 19.57 -8.96 -5.45
C LEU A 61 18.84 -10.31 -5.51
N GLN A 62 17.81 -10.42 -6.34
CA GLN A 62 16.87 -11.55 -6.34
C GLN A 62 16.77 -12.20 -7.73
N LEU A 63 17.83 -12.10 -8.53
CA LEU A 63 17.85 -12.78 -9.83
C LEU A 63 18.25 -14.25 -9.64
N PRO A 64 17.57 -15.18 -10.32
CA PRO A 64 18.01 -16.56 -10.38
C PRO A 64 19.32 -16.67 -11.16
N GLU A 65 20.17 -17.62 -10.77
CA GLU A 65 21.34 -18.03 -11.55
C GLU A 65 20.92 -19.15 -12.52
N TYR A 66 20.97 -18.85 -13.82
CA TYR A 66 20.70 -19.85 -14.85
C TYR A 66 22.00 -20.57 -15.24
N PRO A 67 22.04 -21.92 -15.24
CA PRO A 67 23.26 -22.67 -15.51
C PRO A 67 23.68 -22.65 -16.98
N ASP A 68 22.74 -22.47 -17.92
CA ASP A 68 22.99 -22.41 -19.36
C ASP A 68 22.51 -21.09 -19.93
N GLN A 69 23.47 -20.26 -20.35
CA GLN A 69 23.19 -18.96 -20.94
C GLN A 69 22.58 -19.06 -22.34
N ASN A 70 22.95 -20.07 -23.13
CA ASN A 70 22.42 -20.24 -24.48
C ASN A 70 20.94 -20.60 -24.43
N ASN A 71 20.56 -21.48 -23.50
CA ASN A 71 19.16 -21.85 -23.29
C ASN A 71 18.32 -20.64 -22.84
N LEU A 72 18.85 -19.82 -21.93
CA LEU A 72 18.20 -18.57 -21.51
C LEU A 72 17.96 -17.64 -22.72
N ASP A 73 18.96 -17.45 -23.57
CA ASP A 73 18.85 -16.58 -24.74
C ASP A 73 17.81 -17.11 -25.76
N GLU A 74 17.73 -18.43 -25.96
CA GLU A 74 16.72 -19.08 -26.81
C GLU A 74 15.29 -18.86 -26.27
N VAL A 75 15.09 -19.02 -24.96
CA VAL A 75 13.78 -18.76 -24.31
C VAL A 75 13.42 -17.28 -24.43
N LEU A 76 14.36 -16.36 -24.22
CA LEU A 76 14.12 -14.93 -24.35
C LEU A 76 13.75 -14.52 -25.79
N GLN A 77 14.39 -15.11 -26.80
CA GLN A 77 14.03 -14.91 -28.21
C GLN A 77 12.60 -15.39 -28.48
N THR A 78 12.24 -16.56 -27.94
CA THR A 78 10.89 -17.11 -28.06
C THR A 78 9.85 -16.18 -27.43
N LEU A 79 10.07 -15.72 -26.20
CA LEU A 79 9.14 -14.81 -25.50
C LEU A 79 8.99 -13.47 -26.21
N THR A 80 10.06 -12.95 -26.82
CA THR A 80 10.03 -11.69 -27.59
C THR A 80 9.14 -11.79 -28.84
N SER A 81 8.94 -13.00 -29.38
CA SER A 81 8.08 -13.23 -30.55
C SER A 81 6.59 -13.27 -30.25
N PHE A 82 6.21 -13.42 -28.98
CA PHE A 82 4.80 -13.51 -28.57
C PHE A 82 4.11 -12.15 -28.58
N PRO A 83 2.78 -12.11 -28.81
CA PRO A 83 2.03 -10.88 -28.71
C PRO A 83 2.10 -10.29 -27.29
N PRO A 84 2.07 -8.96 -27.15
CA PRO A 84 2.06 -8.32 -25.84
C PRO A 84 0.77 -8.65 -25.07
N ILE A 85 0.87 -8.74 -23.74
CA ILE A 85 -0.28 -9.00 -22.86
C ILE A 85 -1.19 -7.77 -22.72
N VAL A 86 -0.62 -6.56 -22.83
CA VAL A 86 -1.33 -5.28 -22.72
C VAL A 86 -0.91 -4.32 -23.83
N PHE A 87 -1.83 -3.46 -24.26
CA PHE A 87 -1.54 -2.39 -25.21
C PHE A 87 -1.03 -1.13 -24.50
N ALA A 88 -0.16 -0.37 -25.16
CA ALA A 88 0.40 0.88 -24.61
C ALA A 88 -0.67 1.94 -24.29
N GLY A 89 -1.85 1.89 -24.93
CA GLY A 89 -2.98 2.77 -24.62
C GLY A 89 -3.67 2.41 -23.30
N GLU A 90 -3.71 1.13 -22.94
CA GLU A 90 -4.29 0.65 -21.68
C GLU A 90 -3.43 1.07 -20.50
N ALA A 91 -2.10 0.97 -20.63
CA ALA A 91 -1.15 1.44 -19.62
C ALA A 91 -1.28 2.96 -19.36
N ARG A 92 -1.38 3.78 -20.42
CA ARG A 92 -1.62 5.23 -20.29
C ARG A 92 -2.97 5.55 -19.65
N ASN A 93 -4.02 4.82 -20.02
CA ASN A 93 -5.34 4.97 -19.38
C ASN A 93 -5.30 4.58 -17.88
N LEU A 94 -4.51 3.58 -17.49
CA LEU A 94 -4.30 3.25 -16.08
C LEU A 94 -3.52 4.35 -15.36
N GLU A 95 -2.47 4.90 -15.97
CA GLU A 95 -1.69 6.03 -15.44
C GLU A 95 -2.59 7.25 -15.15
N ASP A 96 -3.45 7.64 -16.10
CA ASP A 96 -4.40 8.75 -15.93
C ASP A 96 -5.34 8.51 -14.74
N LYS A 97 -5.83 7.27 -14.56
CA LYS A 97 -6.65 6.89 -13.41
C LYS A 97 -5.86 6.95 -12.11
N LEU A 98 -4.63 6.43 -12.09
CA LEU A 98 -3.77 6.48 -10.90
C LEU A 98 -3.43 7.92 -10.51
N SER A 99 -3.34 8.84 -11.48
CA SER A 99 -3.22 10.28 -11.20
C SER A 99 -4.46 10.82 -10.46
N GLN A 100 -5.66 10.36 -10.77
CA GLN A 100 -6.85 10.73 -9.99
C GLN A 100 -6.76 10.22 -8.55
N ALA A 101 -6.25 9.01 -8.33
CA ALA A 101 -6.06 8.48 -6.98
C ALA A 101 -4.99 9.26 -6.19
N SER A 102 -3.88 9.67 -6.82
CA SER A 102 -2.85 10.46 -6.15
C SER A 102 -3.33 11.86 -5.76
N MET A 103 -4.31 12.40 -6.48
CA MET A 103 -4.99 13.66 -6.16
C MET A 103 -6.14 13.50 -5.13
N GLY A 104 -6.45 12.28 -4.70
CA GLY A 104 -7.54 12.00 -3.77
C GLY A 104 -8.94 11.96 -4.41
N ASN A 105 -9.03 11.91 -5.74
CA ASN A 105 -10.29 11.87 -6.49
C ASN A 105 -10.79 10.44 -6.76
N ALA A 106 -9.99 9.42 -6.46
CA ALA A 106 -10.33 8.01 -6.64
C ALA A 106 -9.60 7.14 -5.60
N PHE A 107 -10.08 5.92 -5.39
CA PHE A 107 -9.44 4.92 -4.54
C PHE A 107 -8.86 3.78 -5.38
N LEU A 108 -7.67 3.28 -5.01
CA LEU A 108 -7.03 2.14 -5.67
C LEU A 108 -7.29 0.85 -4.86
N LEU A 109 -7.93 -0.13 -5.49
CA LEU A 109 -8.05 -1.49 -4.99
C LEU A 109 -7.14 -2.39 -5.83
N MET A 110 -6.09 -2.92 -5.21
CA MET A 110 -5.22 -3.93 -5.80
C MET A 110 -5.41 -5.26 -5.05
N GLY A 111 -5.61 -6.35 -5.79
CA GLY A 111 -5.82 -7.65 -5.16
C GLY A 111 -5.49 -8.82 -6.09
N GLY A 112 -5.06 -9.93 -5.51
CA GLY A 112 -4.69 -11.13 -6.24
C GLY A 112 -3.97 -12.14 -5.36
N ASP A 113 -3.45 -13.18 -5.99
CA ASP A 113 -2.66 -14.21 -5.31
C ASP A 113 -1.30 -13.65 -4.88
N CYS A 114 -0.77 -14.17 -3.76
CA CYS A 114 0.58 -13.83 -3.31
C CYS A 114 1.65 -14.33 -4.29
N ALA A 115 1.43 -15.54 -4.82
CA ALA A 115 2.21 -16.12 -5.89
C ALA A 115 1.30 -17.06 -6.69
N GLU A 116 1.16 -16.81 -7.98
CA GLU A 116 0.43 -17.69 -8.88
C GLU A 116 1.24 -18.97 -9.14
N SER A 117 0.57 -20.12 -9.26
CA SER A 117 1.21 -21.40 -9.54
C SER A 117 0.62 -22.08 -10.77
N PHE A 118 1.46 -22.73 -11.57
CA PHE A 118 0.99 -23.46 -12.75
C PHE A 118 0.04 -24.62 -12.41
N LYS A 119 0.20 -25.22 -11.22
CA LYS A 119 -0.66 -26.33 -10.76
C LYS A 119 -2.08 -25.85 -10.43
N GLU A 120 -2.22 -24.61 -9.99
CA GLU A 120 -3.49 -24.01 -9.55
C GLU A 120 -4.08 -23.05 -10.59
N PHE A 121 -3.50 -23.02 -11.79
CA PHE A 121 -4.01 -22.22 -12.90
C PHE A 121 -5.30 -22.82 -13.46
N SER A 122 -6.43 -22.34 -12.96
CA SER A 122 -7.76 -22.80 -13.38
C SER A 122 -8.72 -21.63 -13.59
N ALA A 123 -9.67 -21.80 -14.53
CA ALA A 123 -10.70 -20.80 -14.79
C ALA A 123 -11.58 -20.51 -13.56
N ASN A 124 -11.75 -21.49 -12.66
CA ASN A 124 -12.51 -21.28 -11.42
C ASN A 124 -11.76 -20.34 -10.47
N ASN A 125 -10.45 -20.56 -10.26
CA ASN A 125 -9.64 -19.71 -9.39
C ASN A 125 -9.64 -18.26 -9.90
N ILE A 126 -9.37 -18.06 -11.18
CA ILE A 126 -9.38 -16.72 -11.81
C ILE A 126 -10.74 -16.04 -11.65
N ARG A 127 -11.83 -16.76 -11.95
CA ARG A 127 -13.20 -16.25 -11.81
C ARG A 127 -13.50 -15.85 -10.38
N ASP A 128 -13.15 -16.68 -9.42
CA ASP A 128 -13.52 -16.49 -8.03
C ASP A 128 -12.69 -15.35 -7.40
N THR A 129 -11.40 -15.23 -7.73
CA THR A 129 -10.58 -14.05 -7.40
C THR A 129 -11.15 -12.77 -8.02
N PHE A 130 -11.51 -12.78 -9.30
CA PHE A 130 -12.11 -11.63 -9.97
C PHE A 130 -13.44 -11.22 -9.34
N ARG A 131 -14.29 -12.18 -8.95
CA ARG A 131 -15.56 -11.91 -8.24
C ARG A 131 -15.33 -11.19 -6.91
N VAL A 132 -14.34 -11.61 -6.13
CA VAL A 132 -14.00 -10.97 -4.85
C VAL A 132 -13.56 -9.53 -5.08
N ILE A 133 -12.66 -9.28 -6.04
CA ILE A 133 -12.19 -7.93 -6.38
C ILE A 133 -13.36 -7.03 -6.81
N LEU A 134 -14.29 -7.54 -7.63
CA LEU A 134 -15.48 -6.80 -8.04
C LEU A 134 -16.41 -6.49 -6.85
N GLN A 135 -16.66 -7.46 -5.96
CA GLN A 135 -17.50 -7.27 -4.77
C GLN A 135 -16.91 -6.23 -3.83
N MET A 136 -15.61 -6.34 -3.51
CA MET A 136 -14.90 -5.34 -2.71
C MET A 136 -14.94 -3.96 -3.36
N GLY A 137 -14.76 -3.90 -4.69
CA GLY A 137 -14.83 -2.65 -5.44
C GLY A 137 -16.17 -1.92 -5.29
N VAL A 138 -17.30 -2.65 -5.32
CA VAL A 138 -18.63 -2.05 -5.12
C VAL A 138 -18.81 -1.55 -3.69
N VAL A 139 -18.37 -2.33 -2.69
CA VAL A 139 -18.45 -1.94 -1.27
C VAL A 139 -17.61 -0.68 -1.00
N LEU A 140 -16.37 -0.64 -1.49
CA LEU A 140 -15.48 0.50 -1.33
C LEU A 140 -16.00 1.75 -2.05
N MET A 141 -16.55 1.60 -3.25
CA MET A 141 -17.12 2.71 -4.02
C MET A 141 -18.29 3.36 -3.26
N PHE A 142 -19.17 2.55 -2.67
CA PHE A 142 -20.28 3.05 -1.85
C PHE A 142 -19.78 3.69 -0.55
N GLY A 143 -18.83 3.08 0.15
CA GLY A 143 -18.32 3.60 1.42
C GLY A 143 -17.50 4.89 1.28
N ALA A 144 -16.67 4.97 0.24
CA ALA A 144 -15.79 6.12 -0.01
C ALA A 144 -16.46 7.23 -0.82
N GLN A 145 -17.64 6.98 -1.42
CA GLN A 145 -18.35 7.92 -2.30
C GLN A 145 -17.48 8.46 -3.45
N MET A 146 -16.59 7.62 -3.97
CA MET A 146 -15.67 7.98 -5.05
C MET A 146 -15.37 6.77 -5.94
N PRO A 147 -14.88 6.99 -7.17
CA PRO A 147 -14.49 5.91 -8.07
C PRO A 147 -13.44 4.98 -7.47
N VAL A 148 -13.56 3.68 -7.75
CA VAL A 148 -12.55 2.66 -7.37
C VAL A 148 -11.90 2.07 -8.61
N ILE A 149 -10.58 2.28 -8.72
CA ILE A 149 -9.70 1.69 -9.72
C ILE A 149 -9.34 0.30 -9.25
N LYS A 150 -9.59 -0.72 -10.07
CA LYS A 150 -9.35 -2.12 -9.74
C LYS A 150 -8.12 -2.59 -10.53
N VAL A 151 -7.11 -3.09 -9.81
CA VAL A 151 -5.86 -3.63 -10.36
C VAL A 151 -5.67 -5.05 -9.89
#